data_AF-A0A444HTK5-F1
#
_entry.id   AF-A0A444HTK5-F1
#
_cell.length_a   1.000
_cell.length_b   1.000
_cell.length_c   1.000
_cell.angle_alpha   90.00
_cell.angle_beta   90.00
_cell.angle_gamma   90.00
#
_symmetry.space_group_name_H-M   'P 1'
#
loop_
_entity.id
_entity.type
_entity.pdbx_description
1 polymer ?
#
loop_
_entity_poly.entity_id
_entity_poly.type
_entity_poly.pdbx_seq_one_letter_code
_entity_poly.pdbx_strand_id
1 'polypeptide(L)'
;MRIAGRKVTVRSVAIYAIVIAVTLIMLMPFAWMLSASLKLSRDVFAFPIEWIPSEPQWHNYVDIWTKIPLALFIYNTSKLTIIVTLLQLLTSSFAAYAFAKLNFP
;
A
#
# COMPACT_ATOMS: atom_id res chain seq x y z
N MET A 1 -6.12 -36.19 8.78
CA MET A 1 -6.47 -34.82 8.32
C MET A 1 -7.52 -34.92 7.24
N ARG A 2 -8.81 -34.70 7.55
CA ARG A 2 -9.89 -34.63 6.55
C ARG A 2 -10.06 -33.17 6.15
N ILE A 3 -9.57 -32.80 4.96
CA ILE A 3 -9.92 -31.52 4.35
C ILE A 3 -11.39 -31.66 3.93
N ALA A 4 -12.31 -31.20 4.78
CA ALA A 4 -13.72 -31.20 4.46
C ALA A 4 -13.94 -30.33 3.21
N GLY A 5 -14.41 -30.94 2.12
CA GLY A 5 -14.74 -30.25 0.88
C GLY A 5 -15.83 -29.21 1.14
N ARG A 6 -15.45 -27.93 1.19
CA ARG A 6 -16.38 -26.81 1.39
C ARG A 6 -17.26 -26.70 0.15
N LYS A 7 -18.56 -26.98 0.28
CA LYS A 7 -19.53 -26.79 -0.81
C LYS A 7 -19.57 -25.31 -1.19
N VAL A 8 -19.20 -25.00 -2.44
CA VAL A 8 -19.27 -23.64 -2.98
C VAL A 8 -20.75 -23.25 -3.08
N THR A 9 -21.17 -22.32 -2.24
CA THR A 9 -22.54 -21.80 -2.20
C THR A 9 -22.66 -20.56 -3.08
N VAL A 10 -23.84 -20.31 -3.65
CA VAL A 10 -24.14 -19.08 -4.43
C VAL A 10 -23.74 -17.81 -3.67
N ARG A 11 -24.01 -17.77 -2.35
CA ARG A 11 -23.56 -16.70 -1.45
C ARG A 11 -22.04 -16.51 -1.47
N SER A 12 -21.27 -17.59 -1.47
CA SER A 12 -19.80 -17.51 -1.48
C SER A 12 -19.32 -16.93 -2.80
N VAL A 13 -19.87 -17.37 -3.93
CA VAL A 13 -19.55 -16.82 -5.27
C VAL A 13 -19.87 -15.32 -5.34
N ALA A 14 -21.04 -14.90 -4.85
CA ALA A 14 -21.43 -13.50 -4.82
C ALA A 14 -20.47 -12.65 -3.95
N ILE A 15 -20.07 -13.14 -2.76
CA ILE A 15 -19.10 -12.45 -1.91
C ILE A 15 -17.76 -12.31 -2.63
N TYR A 16 -17.24 -13.37 -3.26
CA TYR A 16 -15.97 -13.30 -4.00
C TYR A 16 -16.06 -12.33 -5.18
N ALA A 17 -17.16 -12.33 -5.93
CA ALA A 17 -17.36 -11.39 -7.04
C ALA A 17 -17.32 -9.93 -6.56
N ILE A 18 -18.01 -9.63 -5.45
CA ILE A 18 -18.01 -8.28 -4.85
C ILE A 18 -16.60 -7.90 -4.37
N VAL A 19 -15.92 -8.79 -3.66
CA VAL A 19 -14.55 -8.52 -3.16
C VAL A 19 -13.61 -8.25 -4.33
N ILE A 20 -13.66 -9.06 -5.39
CA ILE A 20 -12.84 -8.87 -6.59
C ILE A 20 -13.14 -7.50 -7.24
N ALA A 21 -14.42 -7.16 -7.41
CA ALA A 21 -14.81 -5.87 -7.98
C ALA A 21 -14.27 -4.69 -7.16
N VAL A 22 -14.42 -4.74 -5.82
CA VAL A 22 -13.88 -3.72 -4.92
C VAL A 22 -12.35 -3.66 -5.02
N THR A 23 -11.67 -4.80 -5.04
CA THR A 23 -10.21 -4.84 -5.22
C THR A 23 -9.78 -4.17 -6.53
N LEU A 24 -10.44 -4.46 -7.65
CA LEU A 24 -10.12 -3.84 -8.94
C LEU A 24 -10.31 -2.31 -8.89
N ILE A 25 -11.38 -1.84 -8.26
CA ILE A 25 -11.61 -0.40 -8.06
C ILE A 25 -10.50 0.23 -7.20
N MET A 26 -10.10 -0.44 -6.11
CA MET A 26 -9.02 0.04 -5.25
C MET A 26 -7.65 0.05 -5.95
N LEU A 27 -7.44 -0.83 -6.94
CA LEU A 27 -6.20 -0.89 -7.71
C LEU A 27 -6.10 0.19 -8.82
N MET A 28 -7.21 0.77 -9.25
CA MET A 28 -7.24 1.85 -10.25
C MET A 28 -6.26 3.00 -9.97
N PRO A 29 -6.23 3.63 -8.77
CA PRO A 29 -5.27 4.70 -8.49
C PRO A 29 -3.82 4.22 -8.56
N PHE A 30 -3.52 2.97 -8.20
CA PHE A 30 -2.17 2.42 -8.31
C PHE A 30 -1.78 2.18 -9.77
N ALA A 31 -2.70 1.68 -10.59
CA ALA A 31 -2.49 1.55 -12.03
C ALA A 31 -2.21 2.92 -12.67
N TRP A 32 -2.96 3.94 -12.25
CA TRP A 32 -2.71 5.32 -12.65
C TRP A 32 -1.34 5.83 -12.21
N MET A 33 -0.94 5.60 -10.96
CA MET A 33 0.39 6.00 -10.45
C MET A 33 1.53 5.36 -11.25
N LEU A 34 1.41 4.09 -11.62
CA LEU A 34 2.40 3.41 -12.47
C LEU A 34 2.47 4.06 -13.85
N SER A 35 1.33 4.29 -14.50
CA SER A 35 1.28 4.99 -15.79
C SER A 35 1.89 6.40 -15.70
N ALA A 36 1.48 7.19 -14.71
CA ALA A 36 1.95 8.56 -14.50
C ALA A 36 3.46 8.62 -14.22
N SER A 37 4.03 7.63 -13.53
CA SER A 37 5.47 7.57 -13.27
C SER A 37 6.31 7.41 -14.55
N LEU A 38 5.71 6.90 -15.63
CA LEU A 38 6.33 6.73 -16.96
C LEU A 38 6.01 7.90 -17.91
N LYS A 39 5.36 8.97 -17.45
CA LYS A 39 5.03 10.14 -18.27
C LYS A 39 5.99 11.30 -18.02
N LEU A 40 6.03 12.25 -18.95
CA LEU A 40 6.60 13.58 -18.70
C LEU A 40 5.67 14.35 -17.75
N SER A 41 6.23 15.24 -16.93
CA SER A 41 5.45 16.03 -15.95
C SER A 41 4.30 16.83 -16.58
N ARG A 42 4.47 17.29 -17.83
CA ARG A 42 3.43 18.00 -18.59
C ARG A 42 2.28 17.10 -19.04
N ASP A 43 2.55 15.82 -19.25
CA ASP A 43 1.59 14.85 -19.82
C ASP A 43 0.80 14.10 -18.74
N VAL A 44 1.19 14.22 -17.47
CA VAL A 44 0.46 13.64 -16.33
C VAL A 44 -0.97 14.19 -16.24
N PHE A 45 -1.17 15.47 -16.59
CA PHE A 45 -2.46 16.16 -16.55
C PHE A 45 -3.05 16.43 -17.95
N ALA A 46 -2.58 15.71 -18.97
CA ALA A 46 -3.10 15.85 -20.32
C ALA A 46 -4.59 15.44 -20.41
N PHE A 47 -5.33 16.13 -21.29
CA PHE A 47 -6.71 15.79 -21.64
C PHE A 47 -6.78 15.44 -23.14
N PRO A 48 -7.28 14.24 -23.51
CA PRO A 48 -7.84 13.19 -22.65
C PRO A 48 -6.79 12.48 -21.79
N ILE A 49 -7.22 11.86 -20.69
CA ILE A 49 -6.36 11.07 -19.82
C ILE A 49 -5.79 9.86 -20.59
N GLU A 50 -4.48 9.85 -20.83
CA GLU A 50 -3.79 8.69 -21.40
C GLU A 50 -3.52 7.63 -20.33
N TRP A 51 -4.12 6.44 -20.40
CA TRP A 51 -3.83 5.38 -19.43
C TRP A 51 -2.51 4.65 -19.70
N ILE A 52 -2.10 4.56 -20.96
CA ILE A 52 -0.85 3.93 -21.39
C ILE A 52 -0.08 5.01 -22.14
N PRO A 53 1.11 5.44 -21.67
CA PRO A 53 1.88 6.46 -22.34
C PRO A 53 2.36 5.96 -23.69
N SER A 54 2.24 6.79 -24.73
CA SER A 54 2.74 6.50 -26.07
C SER A 54 4.27 6.33 -26.10
N GLU A 55 4.98 7.10 -25.26
CA GLU A 55 6.44 7.06 -25.11
C GLU A 55 6.84 6.93 -23.63
N PRO A 56 7.03 5.70 -23.11
CA PRO A 56 7.39 5.49 -21.70
C PRO A 56 8.75 6.08 -21.30
N GLN A 57 8.74 6.93 -20.27
CA GLN A 57 9.92 7.62 -19.73
C GLN A 57 10.58 6.83 -18.60
N TRP A 58 11.27 5.73 -18.94
CA TRP A 58 12.00 4.90 -17.96
C TRP A 58 13.08 5.65 -17.19
N HIS A 59 13.64 6.71 -17.78
CA HIS A 59 14.68 7.52 -17.15
C HIS A 59 14.20 8.23 -15.87
N ASN A 60 12.90 8.45 -15.70
CA ASN A 60 12.31 9.02 -14.48
C ASN A 60 12.74 8.28 -13.21
N TYR A 61 12.91 6.95 -13.28
CA TYR A 61 13.35 6.13 -12.16
C TYR A 61 14.82 6.28 -11.80
N VAL A 62 15.66 6.73 -12.74
CA VAL A 62 17.07 7.03 -12.50
C VAL A 62 17.20 8.48 -12.01
N ASP A 63 16.52 9.40 -12.70
CA ASP A 63 16.51 10.83 -12.42
C ASP A 63 16.07 11.18 -11.00
N ILE A 64 15.12 10.44 -10.43
CA ILE A 64 14.61 10.73 -9.08
C ILE A 64 15.71 10.64 -8.01
N TRP A 65 16.74 9.83 -8.22
CA TRP A 65 17.85 9.68 -7.27
C TRP A 65 18.81 10.87 -7.26
N THR A 66 18.84 11.65 -8.34
CA THR A 66 19.73 12.81 -8.50
C THR A 66 18.97 14.14 -8.39
N LYS A 67 17.70 14.19 -8.79
CA LYS A 67 16.87 15.40 -8.75
C LYS A 67 16.39 15.77 -7.36
N ILE A 68 16.21 14.79 -6.47
CA ILE A 68 15.79 15.00 -5.09
C ILE A 68 16.62 14.11 -4.16
N PRO A 69 16.78 14.47 -2.87
CA PRO A 69 17.48 13.64 -1.90
C PRO A 69 16.59 12.44 -1.45
N LEU A 70 16.16 11.61 -2.41
CA LEU A 70 15.23 10.50 -2.18
C LEU A 70 15.77 9.53 -1.12
N ALA A 71 17.06 9.19 -1.17
CA ALA A 71 17.70 8.30 -0.21
C ALA A 71 17.61 8.85 1.23
N LEU A 72 17.72 10.17 1.40
CA LEU A 72 17.58 10.81 2.71
C LEU A 72 16.13 10.73 3.20
N PHE A 73 15.14 10.91 2.31
CA PHE A 73 13.72 10.78 2.67
C PHE A 73 13.37 9.35 3.10
N ILE A 74 13.86 8.35 2.36
CA ILE A 74 13.68 6.93 2.70
C ILE A 74 14.36 6.63 4.04
N TYR A 75 15.59 7.10 4.26
CA TYR A 75 16.33 6.87 5.49
C TYR A 75 15.63 7.51 6.71
N ASN A 76 15.24 8.78 6.60
CA ASN A 76 14.57 9.50 7.67
C ASN A 76 13.25 8.84 8.08
N THR A 77 12.45 8.47 7.08
CA THR A 77 11.15 7.81 7.32
C THR A 77 11.35 6.43 7.94
N SER A 78 12.24 5.61 7.38
CA SER A 78 12.52 4.27 7.90
C SER A 78 13.04 4.32 9.34
N LYS A 79 13.99 5.22 9.61
CA LYS A 79 14.54 5.44 10.96
C LYS A 79 13.43 5.83 11.95
N LEU A 80 12.59 6.79 11.58
CA LEU A 80 11.49 7.24 12.42
C LEU A 80 10.48 6.11 12.67
N THR A 81 10.03 5.43 11.62
CA THR A 81 9.07 4.32 11.72
C THR A 81 9.59 3.20 12.61
N ILE A 82 10.85 2.80 12.48
CA ILE A 82 11.45 1.75 13.32
C ILE A 82 11.46 2.18 14.79
N ILE A 83 11.96 3.38 15.10
CA ILE A 83 12.06 3.88 16.47
C ILE A 83 10.67 3.96 17.11
N VAL A 84 9.72 4.59 16.42
CA VAL A 84 8.35 4.78 16.92
C VAL A 84 7.66 3.43 17.12
N THR A 85 7.79 2.49 16.17
CA THR A 85 7.16 1.17 16.29
C THR A 85 7.71 0.39 17.48
N LEU A 86 9.03 0.43 17.73
CA LEU A 86 9.63 -0.23 18.88
C LEU A 86 9.14 0.36 20.21
N LEU A 87 9.13 1.70 20.32
CA LEU A 87 8.62 2.38 21.51
C LEU A 87 7.13 2.09 21.71
N GLN A 88 6.34 2.11 20.64
CA GLN A 88 4.92 1.78 20.67
C GLN A 88 4.70 0.36 21.16
N LEU A 89 5.42 -0.64 20.63
CA LEU A 89 5.31 -2.02 21.05
C LEU A 89 5.68 -2.21 22.52
N LEU A 90 6.76 -1.56 22.99
CA LEU A 90 7.17 -1.64 24.39
C LEU A 90 6.10 -1.07 25.31
N THR A 91 5.64 0.15 25.02
CA THR A 91 4.62 0.84 25.84
C THR A 91 3.27 0.13 25.79
N SER A 92 2.80 -0.28 24.62
CA SER A 92 1.52 -0.98 24.47
C SER A 92 1.55 -2.36 25.10
N SER A 93 2.67 -3.09 25.03
CA SER A 93 2.79 -4.42 25.64
C SER A 93 2.72 -4.34 27.17
N PHE A 94 3.39 -3.37 27.79
CA PHE A 94 3.30 -3.17 29.24
C PHE A 94 1.90 -2.72 29.67
N ALA A 95 1.28 -1.79 28.94
CA ALA A 95 -0.10 -1.37 29.20
C ALA A 95 -1.08 -2.55 29.07
N ALA A 96 -0.96 -3.34 28.00
CA ALA A 96 -1.78 -4.53 27.79
C ALA A 96 -1.58 -5.57 28.90
N TYR A 97 -0.34 -5.80 29.35
CA TYR A 97 -0.07 -6.68 30.49
C TYR A 97 -0.73 -6.19 31.77
N ALA A 98 -0.63 -4.90 32.05
CA ALA A 98 -1.25 -4.28 33.22
C ALA A 98 -2.78 -4.50 33.20
N PHE A 99 -3.44 -4.18 32.08
CA PHE A 99 -4.88 -4.40 31.92
C PHE A 99 -5.30 -5.87 31.94
N ALA A 100 -4.47 -6.78 31.44
CA ALA A 100 -4.83 -8.20 31.34
C ALA A 100 -4.55 -8.99 32.63
N LYS A 101 -3.61 -8.55 33.49
CA LYS A 101 -3.13 -9.33 34.63
C LYS A 101 -3.18 -8.62 35.98
N LEU A 102 -3.18 -7.29 36.03
CA LEU A 102 -3.27 -6.57 37.31
C LEU A 102 -4.74 -6.30 37.63
N ASN A 103 -5.09 -6.46 38.91
CA ASN A 103 -6.39 -6.04 39.42
C ASN A 103 -6.26 -4.59 39.86
N PHE A 104 -6.98 -3.68 39.21
CA PHE A 104 -7.09 -2.29 39.62
C PHE A 104 -8.27 -2.14 40.59
N PRO A 105 -8.15 -1.29 41.63
CA PRO A 105 -9.25 -0.99 42.55
C PRO A 105 -10.38 -0.20 41.87
#